data_AF-A0A965Z6T2-F1
#
_entry.id   AF-A0A965Z6T2-F1
#
_cell.length_a   1.000
_cell.length_b   1.000
_cell.length_c   1.000
_cell.angle_alpha   90.00
_cell.angle_beta   90.00
_cell.angle_gamma   90.00
#
_symmetry.space_group_name_H-M   'P 1'
#
loop_
_entity.id
_entity.type
_entity.pdbx_description
1 polymer ?
#
loop_
_entity_poly.entity_id
_entity_poly.type
_entity_poly.pdbx_seq_one_letter_code
_entity_poly.pdbx_strand_id
1 'polypeptide(L)'
;MIISLQKIIKRILIWRLRHVSDRVFILFLSVVIGITSGIAAVIIKRSVHLIQHFLRNNTFVENHLASYVILPAAGILLVVLFIKYFLRQPVRHGIPNVLYGISKNNGRISPHNMFSSIITSAVTVGFGGSVGLEGPTVATGAAYGSALGRLMHLNYKQTTLLLGCAATGAMAAIFKAPVAAIVFALEVIMLDLTLSALIPLLLASASAIVTSYLFLGQDVLYPFDTDFVFDFSKIHFYIILGIITGLFSVYFTKIYIWINGIFEQIKGDFKKWIIGALLLGLLIFLFPALYGEGYEITNFCLQGEAFPLFEGSLFQAFSHEPYLLILLILALIILKAFATSITFGAGGIGGIFAPTLFMGANAGLVFALVLNGFSGEELFPGNFSLLGMAGMIAGVLHAPLTGIFLIGDITGGYKMFLPLMITATFSFLTTRLFLTNSVYTIQLAKRKELITHHKDKAVLSMMEIPKLIENNFITVHPDNTLGQLCDAIAKSTRNIFPVIDDEGHFLGIVFLDDVRKVMFKPELYTVHKVKEFTFMPEPVINYEEDMETVANKFRITDNFTLPVIKEGKYVGFISRAKLFSTYRRKMRLFSDE
;
A
#
# COMPACT_ATOMS: atom_id res chain seq x y z
N MET A 1 -34.40 -3.98 13.80
CA MET A 1 -33.92 -4.35 12.45
C MET A 1 -32.57 -5.08 12.44
N ILE A 2 -31.55 -4.62 13.18
CA ILE A 2 -30.18 -5.20 13.18
C ILE A 2 -30.12 -6.66 13.70
N ILE A 3 -30.92 -7.01 14.71
CA ILE A 3 -30.98 -8.37 15.30
C ILE A 3 -31.54 -9.41 14.30
N SER A 4 -32.41 -8.97 13.38
CA SER A 4 -32.96 -9.82 12.30
C SER A 4 -31.87 -10.19 11.28
N LEU A 5 -31.06 -9.21 10.88
CA LEU A 5 -30.01 -9.40 9.88
C LEU A 5 -28.93 -10.38 10.35
N GLN A 6 -28.49 -10.28 11.61
CA GLN A 6 -27.51 -11.21 12.18
C GLN A 6 -28.05 -12.65 12.28
N LYS A 7 -29.34 -12.83 12.61
CA LYS A 7 -29.97 -14.15 12.61
C LYS A 7 -30.05 -14.74 11.20
N ILE A 8 -30.35 -13.92 10.19
CA ILE A 8 -30.38 -14.33 8.78
C ILE A 8 -28.99 -14.73 8.29
N ILE A 9 -27.97 -13.89 8.54
CA ILE A 9 -26.58 -14.19 8.18
C ILE A 9 -26.11 -15.48 8.86
N LYS A 10 -26.42 -15.67 10.14
CA LYS A 10 -26.07 -16.90 10.86
C LYS A 10 -26.73 -18.13 10.24
N ARG A 11 -28.02 -18.05 9.85
CA ARG A 11 -28.71 -19.15 9.15
C ARG A 11 -28.08 -19.45 7.79
N ILE A 12 -27.74 -18.41 7.02
CA ILE A 12 -27.06 -18.55 5.72
C ILE A 12 -25.69 -19.22 5.90
N LEU A 13 -24.92 -18.81 6.91
CA LEU A 13 -23.61 -19.40 7.19
C LEU A 13 -23.70 -20.87 7.61
N ILE A 14 -24.67 -21.23 8.45
CA ILE A 14 -24.90 -22.62 8.85
C ILE A 14 -25.33 -23.46 7.65
N TRP A 15 -26.21 -22.93 6.79
CA TRP A 15 -26.62 -23.61 5.56
C TRP A 15 -25.43 -23.80 4.60
N ARG A 16 -24.63 -22.75 4.38
CA ARG A 16 -23.43 -22.77 3.53
C ARG A 16 -22.45 -23.84 4.00
N LEU A 17 -22.11 -23.87 5.28
CA LEU A 17 -21.19 -24.86 5.85
C LEU A 17 -21.64 -26.31 5.63
N ARG A 18 -22.95 -26.54 5.42
CA ARG A 18 -23.50 -27.87 5.15
C ARG A 18 -23.58 -28.25 3.66
N HIS A 19 -23.63 -27.27 2.75
CA HIS A 19 -23.98 -27.52 1.33
C HIS A 19 -22.93 -27.04 0.32
N VAL A 20 -22.03 -26.11 0.67
CA VAL A 20 -21.11 -25.48 -0.27
C VAL A 20 -19.68 -25.59 0.23
N SER A 21 -18.78 -26.11 -0.63
CA SER A 21 -17.35 -26.17 -0.32
C SER A 21 -16.73 -24.76 -0.26
N ASP A 22 -15.71 -24.60 0.57
CA ASP A 22 -15.03 -23.31 0.72
C ASP A 22 -14.46 -22.78 -0.59
N ARG A 23 -13.96 -23.67 -1.48
CA ARG A 23 -13.43 -23.29 -2.79
C ARG A 23 -14.50 -22.68 -3.68
N VAL A 24 -15.65 -23.34 -3.83
CA VAL A 24 -16.76 -22.85 -4.65
C VAL A 24 -17.33 -21.55 -4.08
N PHE A 25 -17.42 -21.46 -2.76
CA PHE A 25 -17.90 -20.26 -2.10
C PHE A 25 -17.00 -19.04 -2.37
N ILE A 26 -15.69 -19.21 -2.36
CA ILE A 26 -14.74 -18.13 -2.68
C ILE A 26 -14.88 -17.66 -4.13
N LEU A 27 -15.12 -18.56 -5.08
CA LEU A 27 -15.37 -18.20 -6.49
C LEU A 27 -16.65 -17.36 -6.64
N PHE A 28 -17.70 -17.70 -5.90
CA PHE A 28 -18.91 -16.88 -5.88
C PHE A 28 -18.64 -15.49 -5.29
N LEU A 29 -17.92 -15.42 -4.17
CA LEU A 29 -17.57 -14.15 -3.54
C LEU A 29 -16.66 -13.27 -4.42
N SER A 30 -15.76 -13.87 -5.20
CA SER A 30 -14.89 -13.10 -6.11
C SER A 30 -15.69 -12.42 -7.21
N VAL A 31 -16.73 -13.07 -7.76
CA VAL A 31 -17.66 -12.45 -8.71
C VAL A 31 -18.40 -11.28 -8.08
N VAL A 32 -18.97 -11.47 -6.88
CA VAL A 32 -19.68 -10.42 -6.13
C VAL A 32 -18.76 -9.22 -5.88
N ILE A 33 -17.53 -9.47 -5.43
CA ILE A 33 -16.55 -8.42 -5.21
C ILE A 33 -16.23 -7.68 -6.50
N GLY A 34 -15.96 -8.39 -7.60
CA GLY A 34 -15.68 -7.75 -8.88
C GLY A 34 -16.82 -6.83 -9.32
N ILE A 35 -18.09 -7.24 -9.17
CA ILE A 35 -19.25 -6.37 -9.45
C ILE A 35 -19.24 -5.14 -8.53
N THR A 36 -19.06 -5.32 -7.21
CA THR A 36 -19.07 -4.18 -6.27
C THR A 36 -17.90 -3.22 -6.50
N SER A 37 -16.70 -3.73 -6.83
CA SER A 37 -15.54 -2.92 -7.20
C SER A 37 -15.77 -2.19 -8.53
N GLY A 38 -16.40 -2.85 -9.51
CA GLY A 38 -16.80 -2.24 -10.78
C GLY A 38 -17.78 -1.09 -10.57
N ILE A 39 -18.84 -1.30 -9.78
CA ILE A 39 -19.80 -0.25 -9.41
C ILE A 39 -19.08 0.91 -8.70
N ALA A 40 -18.19 0.63 -7.75
CA ALA A 40 -17.43 1.66 -7.05
C ALA A 40 -16.57 2.49 -8.01
N ALA A 41 -15.88 1.85 -8.96
CA ALA A 41 -15.08 2.53 -9.99
C ALA A 41 -15.96 3.45 -10.87
N VAL A 42 -17.13 2.95 -11.30
CA VAL A 42 -18.09 3.72 -12.10
C VAL A 42 -18.59 4.94 -11.34
N ILE A 43 -18.96 4.77 -10.06
CA ILE A 43 -19.44 5.87 -9.21
C ILE A 43 -18.37 6.94 -9.06
N ILE A 44 -17.12 6.56 -8.76
CA ILE A 44 -16.00 7.49 -8.63
C ILE A 44 -15.82 8.28 -9.94
N LYS A 45 -15.70 7.59 -11.07
CA LYS A 45 -15.44 8.22 -12.37
C LYS A 45 -16.58 9.16 -12.78
N ARG A 46 -17.84 8.72 -12.66
CA ARG A 46 -19.01 9.57 -12.95
C ARG A 46 -19.09 10.79 -12.03
N SER A 47 -18.72 10.64 -10.75
CA SER A 47 -18.73 11.77 -9.80
C SER A 47 -17.71 12.83 -10.18
N VAL A 48 -16.51 12.42 -10.60
CA VAL A 48 -15.45 13.34 -11.06
C VAL A 48 -15.88 14.08 -12.32
N HIS A 49 -16.37 13.36 -13.33
CA HIS A 49 -16.86 13.98 -14.57
C HIS A 49 -18.03 14.93 -14.31
N LEU A 50 -18.95 14.59 -13.40
CA LEU A 50 -20.06 15.47 -13.04
C LEU A 50 -19.56 16.78 -12.42
N ILE A 51 -18.59 16.70 -11.49
CA ILE A 51 -17.98 17.88 -10.87
C ILE A 51 -17.28 18.72 -11.94
N GLN A 52 -16.43 18.11 -12.78
CA GLN A 52 -15.71 18.82 -13.84
C GLN A 52 -16.67 19.50 -14.84
N HIS A 53 -17.72 18.79 -15.26
CA HIS A 53 -18.72 19.34 -16.17
C HIS A 53 -19.48 20.51 -15.55
N PHE A 54 -19.88 20.39 -14.28
CA PHE A 54 -20.56 21.46 -13.55
C PHE A 54 -19.65 22.69 -13.37
N LEU A 55 -18.37 22.49 -13.06
CA LEU A 55 -17.41 23.57 -12.88
C LEU A 55 -17.05 24.27 -14.20
N ARG A 56 -17.04 23.54 -15.33
CA ARG A 56 -16.72 24.10 -16.66
C ARG A 56 -17.90 24.79 -17.33
N ASN A 57 -19.13 24.33 -17.10
CA ASN A 57 -20.33 24.90 -17.75
C ASN A 57 -20.90 26.12 -17.03
N ASN A 58 -20.69 26.27 -15.72
CA ASN A 58 -21.10 27.48 -15.02
C ASN A 58 -20.06 28.58 -15.24
N THR A 59 -20.53 29.78 -15.62
CA THR A 59 -19.78 31.00 -15.97
C THR A 59 -18.83 31.57 -14.89
N PHE A 60 -18.54 30.84 -13.81
CA PHE A 60 -17.45 31.17 -12.87
C PHE A 60 -16.06 31.18 -13.53
N VAL A 61 -15.95 30.71 -14.78
CA VAL A 61 -14.72 30.52 -15.56
C VAL A 61 -14.63 31.51 -16.74
N GLU A 62 -15.21 32.71 -16.66
CA GLU A 62 -14.93 33.75 -17.67
C GLU A 62 -13.46 34.22 -17.65
N ASN A 63 -12.81 34.15 -16.47
CA ASN A 63 -11.35 34.29 -16.34
C ASN A 63 -10.71 32.91 -16.14
N HIS A 64 -10.41 32.22 -17.25
CA HIS A 64 -9.80 30.88 -17.27
C HIS A 64 -8.66 30.74 -16.26
N LEU A 65 -7.76 31.74 -16.17
CA LEU A 65 -6.55 31.69 -15.34
C LEU A 65 -6.78 31.71 -13.82
N ALA A 66 -7.74 32.50 -13.32
CA ALA A 66 -8.00 32.60 -11.87
C ALA A 66 -8.70 31.35 -11.33
N SER A 67 -9.53 30.71 -12.16
CA SER A 67 -10.27 29.49 -11.79
C SER A 67 -9.34 28.31 -11.50
N TYR A 68 -8.24 28.17 -12.25
CA TYR A 68 -7.25 27.10 -12.07
C TYR A 68 -6.49 27.15 -10.74
N VAL A 69 -6.43 28.32 -10.09
CA VAL A 69 -5.81 28.49 -8.76
C VAL A 69 -6.81 28.19 -7.65
N ILE A 70 -8.03 28.73 -7.79
CA ILE A 70 -9.04 28.72 -6.72
C ILE A 70 -9.71 27.35 -6.59
N LEU A 71 -9.97 26.66 -7.71
CA LEU A 71 -10.70 25.39 -7.69
C LEU A 71 -9.94 24.29 -6.92
N PRO A 72 -8.65 23.98 -7.21
CA PRO A 72 -7.94 22.95 -6.47
C PRO A 72 -7.83 23.28 -4.96
N ALA A 73 -7.64 24.56 -4.63
CA ALA A 73 -7.65 25.04 -3.25
C ALA A 73 -8.99 24.77 -2.55
N ALA A 74 -10.11 25.11 -3.20
CA ALA A 74 -11.45 24.85 -2.67
C ALA A 74 -11.72 23.34 -2.51
N GLY A 75 -11.34 22.53 -3.50
CA GLY A 75 -11.49 21.07 -3.44
C GLY A 75 -10.77 20.44 -2.24
N ILE A 76 -9.49 20.79 -2.04
CA ILE A 76 -8.71 20.29 -0.90
C ILE A 76 -9.32 20.79 0.43
N LEU A 77 -9.78 22.05 0.49
CA LEU A 77 -10.43 22.57 1.70
C LEU A 77 -11.67 21.75 2.07
N LEU A 78 -12.53 21.48 1.09
CA LEU A 78 -13.75 20.69 1.28
C LEU A 78 -13.43 19.28 1.77
N VAL A 79 -12.37 18.65 1.26
CA VAL A 79 -11.89 17.34 1.71
C VAL A 79 -11.42 17.39 3.16
N VAL A 80 -10.59 18.38 3.52
CA VAL A 80 -10.10 18.56 4.90
C VAL A 80 -11.26 18.80 5.87
N LEU A 81 -12.25 19.63 5.49
CA LEU A 81 -13.45 19.89 6.30
C LEU A 81 -14.31 18.62 6.46
N PHE A 82 -14.51 17.87 5.37
CA PHE A 82 -15.26 16.61 5.40
C PHE A 82 -14.61 15.60 6.35
N ILE A 83 -13.29 15.43 6.28
CA ILE A 83 -12.56 14.51 7.15
C ILE A 83 -12.64 14.96 8.61
N LYS A 84 -12.42 16.26 8.87
CA LYS A 84 -12.34 16.80 10.23
C LYS A 84 -13.69 16.83 10.94
N TYR A 85 -14.75 17.28 10.27
CA TYR A 85 -16.05 17.51 10.92
C TYR A 85 -17.02 16.35 10.76
N PHE A 86 -17.07 15.71 9.59
CA PHE A 86 -18.03 14.66 9.29
C PHE A 86 -17.48 13.27 9.63
N LEU A 87 -16.31 12.91 9.09
CA LEU A 87 -15.75 11.57 9.24
C LEU A 87 -15.11 11.34 10.62
N ARG A 88 -14.43 12.36 11.15
CA ARG A 88 -13.69 12.35 12.45
C ARG A 88 -12.70 11.18 12.57
N GLN A 89 -12.25 10.64 11.45
CA GLN A 89 -11.29 9.53 11.34
C GLN A 89 -10.32 9.82 10.18
N PRO A 90 -9.04 9.44 10.28
CA PRO A 90 -8.09 9.70 9.20
C PRO A 90 -8.35 8.79 8.00
N VAL A 91 -8.48 9.39 6.81
CA VAL A 91 -8.49 8.64 5.55
C VAL A 91 -7.04 8.47 5.09
N ARG A 92 -6.55 7.23 5.11
CA ARG A 92 -5.19 6.89 4.66
C ARG A 92 -5.14 6.79 3.12
N HIS A 93 -3.95 6.96 2.54
CA HIS A 93 -3.72 6.78 1.10
C HIS A 93 -4.13 5.37 0.64
N GLY A 94 -4.69 5.29 -0.57
CA GLY A 94 -5.46 4.12 -1.01
C GLY A 94 -4.74 2.77 -0.93
N ILE A 95 -3.78 2.52 -1.82
CA ILE A 95 -3.04 1.24 -1.88
C ILE A 95 -2.21 0.97 -0.62
N PRO A 96 -1.44 1.94 -0.07
CA PRO A 96 -0.72 1.73 1.20
C PRO A 96 -1.62 1.31 2.36
N ASN A 97 -2.87 1.80 2.41
CA ASN A 97 -3.83 1.39 3.42
C ASN A 97 -4.32 -0.05 3.24
N VAL A 98 -4.47 -0.53 2.01
CA VAL A 98 -4.80 -1.94 1.72
C VAL A 98 -3.64 -2.83 2.16
N LEU A 99 -2.42 -2.48 1.79
CA LEU A 99 -1.20 -3.19 2.21
C LEU A 99 -1.03 -3.21 3.73
N TYR A 100 -1.30 -2.08 4.40
CA TYR A 100 -1.33 -2.01 5.85
C TYR A 100 -2.37 -2.95 6.46
N GLY A 101 -3.58 -2.99 5.89
CA GLY A 101 -4.66 -3.89 6.31
C GLY A 101 -4.25 -5.36 6.24
N ILE A 102 -3.64 -5.76 5.13
CA ILE A 102 -3.11 -7.12 4.91
C ILE A 102 -1.97 -7.42 5.90
N SER A 103 -1.09 -6.45 6.13
CA SER A 103 0.11 -6.59 6.95
C SER A 103 -0.18 -6.66 8.45
N LYS A 104 -0.89 -5.66 8.99
CA LYS A 104 -1.02 -5.46 10.44
C LYS A 104 -2.42 -5.74 11.00
N ASN A 105 -3.44 -5.79 10.16
CA ASN A 105 -4.83 -5.84 10.61
C ASN A 105 -5.58 -7.11 10.19
N ASN A 106 -4.87 -8.19 9.84
CA ASN A 106 -5.47 -9.45 9.39
C ASN A 106 -6.46 -9.26 8.22
N GLY A 107 -6.14 -8.37 7.27
CA GLY A 107 -7.00 -8.03 6.13
C GLY A 107 -8.20 -7.13 6.47
N ARG A 108 -8.24 -6.56 7.69
CA ARG A 108 -9.33 -5.66 8.12
C ARG A 108 -9.07 -4.23 7.67
N ILE A 109 -10.04 -3.67 6.95
CA ILE A 109 -10.08 -2.28 6.51
C ILE A 109 -11.29 -1.58 7.16
N SER A 110 -11.10 -0.32 7.53
CA SER A 110 -12.13 0.50 8.16
C SER A 110 -13.37 0.62 7.25
N PRO A 111 -14.61 0.42 7.77
CA PRO A 111 -15.82 0.45 6.96
C PRO A 111 -16.08 1.79 6.26
N HIS A 112 -15.63 2.90 6.85
CA HIS A 112 -15.86 4.22 6.27
C HIS A 112 -15.17 4.38 4.90
N ASN A 113 -14.10 3.63 4.62
CA ASN A 113 -13.41 3.61 3.32
C ASN A 113 -14.29 3.13 2.16
N MET A 114 -15.43 2.49 2.43
CA MET A 114 -16.39 2.09 1.39
C MET A 114 -17.04 3.30 0.69
N PHE A 115 -17.06 4.48 1.33
CA PHE A 115 -17.65 5.70 0.77
C PHE A 115 -16.74 6.93 0.92
N SER A 116 -15.92 7.01 1.96
CA SER A 116 -15.08 8.18 2.21
C SER A 116 -14.10 8.40 1.07
N SER A 117 -13.44 7.33 0.59
CA SER A 117 -12.48 7.40 -0.51
C SER A 117 -13.13 7.84 -1.82
N ILE A 118 -14.39 7.46 -2.07
CA ILE A 118 -15.17 7.93 -3.23
C ILE A 118 -15.34 9.45 -3.16
N ILE A 119 -15.91 9.95 -2.05
CA ILE A 119 -16.23 11.37 -1.88
C ILE A 119 -14.94 12.20 -1.92
N THR A 120 -13.93 11.83 -1.14
CA THR A 120 -12.73 12.64 -1.00
C THR A 120 -11.90 12.68 -2.28
N SER A 121 -11.83 11.57 -3.03
CA SER A 121 -11.12 11.55 -4.31
C SER A 121 -11.89 12.26 -5.41
N ALA A 122 -13.22 12.10 -5.46
CA ALA A 122 -14.05 12.81 -6.42
C ALA A 122 -13.95 14.33 -6.25
N VAL A 123 -13.95 14.82 -5.02
CA VAL A 123 -13.77 16.25 -4.75
C VAL A 123 -12.32 16.69 -5.02
N THR A 124 -11.31 15.92 -4.62
CA THR A 124 -9.90 16.30 -4.87
C THR A 124 -9.63 16.42 -6.37
N VAL A 125 -9.93 15.37 -7.14
CA VAL A 125 -9.64 15.30 -8.59
C VAL A 125 -10.62 16.15 -9.40
N GLY A 126 -11.90 16.16 -9.04
CA GLY A 126 -12.94 16.92 -9.75
C GLY A 126 -12.70 18.43 -9.70
N PHE A 127 -12.11 18.94 -8.62
CA PHE A 127 -11.71 20.35 -8.49
C PHE A 127 -10.30 20.63 -9.05
N GLY A 128 -9.59 19.64 -9.57
CA GLY A 128 -8.30 19.83 -10.26
C GLY A 128 -7.05 19.45 -9.48
N GLY A 129 -7.17 18.78 -8.33
CA GLY A 129 -6.01 18.24 -7.62
C GLY A 129 -5.20 17.27 -8.50
N SER A 130 -3.88 17.41 -8.49
CA SER A 130 -2.97 16.70 -9.41
C SER A 130 -2.70 15.26 -8.92
N VAL A 131 -3.73 14.41 -8.91
CA VAL A 131 -3.68 13.02 -8.42
C VAL A 131 -4.63 12.15 -9.25
N GLY A 132 -4.43 10.83 -9.23
CA GLY A 132 -5.29 9.85 -9.91
C GLY A 132 -6.39 9.24 -9.03
N LEU A 133 -7.29 8.47 -9.63
CA LEU A 133 -8.41 7.80 -8.95
C LEU A 133 -8.16 6.33 -8.60
N GLU A 134 -7.05 5.75 -9.06
CA GLU A 134 -6.76 4.32 -8.98
C GLU A 134 -6.61 3.86 -7.53
N GLY A 135 -5.81 4.59 -6.74
CA GLY A 135 -5.60 4.30 -5.32
C GLY A 135 -6.90 4.28 -4.51
N PRO A 136 -7.71 5.35 -4.55
CA PRO A 136 -9.03 5.40 -3.90
C PRO A 136 -9.98 4.29 -4.35
N THR A 137 -9.98 3.93 -5.62
CA THR A 137 -10.86 2.87 -6.14
C THR A 137 -10.45 1.50 -5.61
N VAL A 138 -9.14 1.19 -5.61
CA VAL A 138 -8.60 -0.03 -4.99
C VAL A 138 -8.92 -0.08 -3.50
N ALA A 139 -8.76 1.04 -2.78
CA ALA A 139 -9.06 1.10 -1.35
C ALA A 139 -10.54 0.90 -1.03
N THR A 140 -11.42 1.49 -1.84
CA THR A 140 -12.87 1.35 -1.75
C THR A 140 -13.26 -0.10 -1.99
N GLY A 141 -12.81 -0.70 -3.08
CA GLY A 141 -13.04 -2.12 -3.38
C GLY A 141 -12.54 -3.02 -2.26
N ALA A 142 -11.31 -2.79 -1.78
CA ALA A 142 -10.74 -3.57 -0.69
C ALA A 142 -11.54 -3.42 0.62
N ALA A 143 -12.14 -2.26 0.88
CA ALA A 143 -13.05 -2.07 2.01
C ALA A 143 -14.32 -2.91 1.86
N TYR A 144 -14.91 -3.00 0.67
CA TYR A 144 -16.01 -3.94 0.37
C TYR A 144 -15.58 -5.40 0.57
N GLY A 145 -14.42 -5.80 0.03
CA GLY A 145 -13.88 -7.15 0.21
C GLY A 145 -13.64 -7.50 1.69
N SER A 146 -13.11 -6.56 2.47
CA SER A 146 -12.89 -6.71 3.90
C SER A 146 -14.20 -6.79 4.70
N ALA A 147 -15.19 -5.96 4.34
CA ALA A 147 -16.51 -6.01 4.95
C ALA A 147 -17.21 -7.35 4.67
N LEU A 148 -17.15 -7.83 3.44
CA LEU A 148 -17.71 -9.12 3.04
C LEU A 148 -17.00 -10.28 3.74
N GLY A 149 -15.66 -10.24 3.83
CA GLY A 149 -14.88 -11.24 4.57
C GLY A 149 -15.26 -11.32 6.05
N ARG A 150 -15.48 -10.16 6.71
CA ARG A 150 -15.99 -10.11 8.09
C ARG A 150 -17.40 -10.66 8.21
N LEU A 151 -18.29 -10.25 7.31
CA LEU A 151 -19.68 -10.70 7.30
C LEU A 151 -19.77 -12.23 7.16
N MET A 152 -18.91 -12.80 6.31
CA MET A 152 -18.85 -14.23 6.00
C MET A 152 -17.93 -15.05 6.92
N HIS A 153 -17.36 -14.43 7.96
CA HIS A 153 -16.45 -15.06 8.94
C HIS A 153 -15.27 -15.81 8.29
N LEU A 154 -14.68 -15.21 7.25
CA LEU A 154 -13.56 -15.81 6.52
C LEU A 154 -12.25 -15.73 7.30
N ASN A 155 -11.35 -16.67 7.02
CA ASN A 155 -10.01 -16.65 7.60
C ASN A 155 -9.12 -15.58 6.93
N TYR A 156 -7.90 -15.41 7.44
CA TYR A 156 -6.95 -14.42 6.92
C TYR A 156 -6.63 -14.63 5.44
N LYS A 157 -6.27 -15.85 5.03
CA LYS A 157 -5.91 -16.19 3.64
C LYS A 157 -7.05 -15.87 2.66
N GLN A 158 -8.27 -16.27 3.02
CA GLN A 158 -9.48 -15.99 2.25
C GLN A 158 -9.79 -14.48 2.19
N THR A 159 -9.67 -13.77 3.31
CA THR A 159 -9.92 -12.32 3.35
C THR A 159 -8.90 -11.58 2.48
N THR A 160 -7.61 -11.91 2.60
CA THR A 160 -6.54 -11.32 1.77
C THR A 160 -6.77 -11.62 0.28
N LEU A 161 -7.23 -12.82 -0.08
CA LEU A 161 -7.62 -13.15 -1.46
C LEU A 161 -8.78 -12.27 -1.95
N LEU A 162 -9.80 -12.02 -1.12
CA LEU A 162 -10.90 -11.11 -1.46
C LEU A 162 -10.42 -9.65 -1.63
N LEU A 163 -9.45 -9.19 -0.83
CA LEU A 163 -8.82 -7.88 -1.01
C LEU A 163 -8.05 -7.83 -2.35
N GLY A 164 -7.36 -8.91 -2.72
CA GLY A 164 -6.73 -9.06 -4.04
C GLY A 164 -7.76 -9.02 -5.18
N CYS A 165 -8.84 -9.79 -5.09
CA CYS A 165 -9.96 -9.77 -6.04
C CYS A 165 -10.57 -8.38 -6.16
N ALA A 166 -10.68 -7.65 -5.05
CA ALA A 166 -11.21 -6.30 -5.06
C ALA A 166 -10.27 -5.30 -5.76
N ALA A 167 -8.96 -5.42 -5.53
CA ALA A 167 -7.95 -4.61 -6.22
C ALA A 167 -7.92 -4.91 -7.72
N THR A 168 -7.97 -6.19 -8.11
CA THR A 168 -8.10 -6.62 -9.50
C THR A 168 -9.38 -6.07 -10.13
N GLY A 169 -10.54 -6.25 -9.50
CA GLY A 169 -11.79 -5.71 -10.03
C GLY A 169 -11.77 -4.19 -10.20
N ALA A 170 -11.21 -3.46 -9.23
CA ALA A 170 -11.07 -2.01 -9.30
C ALA A 170 -10.20 -1.56 -10.48
N MET A 171 -9.02 -2.16 -10.65
CA MET A 171 -8.10 -1.82 -11.73
C MET A 171 -8.64 -2.22 -13.11
N ALA A 172 -9.27 -3.40 -13.21
CA ALA A 172 -9.89 -3.88 -14.43
C ALA A 172 -11.02 -2.95 -14.89
N ALA A 173 -11.84 -2.47 -13.94
CA ALA A 173 -12.94 -1.56 -14.25
C ALA A 173 -12.50 -0.16 -14.68
N ILE A 174 -11.45 0.40 -14.06
CA ILE A 174 -10.95 1.75 -14.39
C ILE A 174 -10.24 1.78 -15.74
N PHE A 175 -9.27 0.89 -15.93
CA PHE A 175 -8.41 0.89 -17.11
C PHE A 175 -8.98 0.08 -18.28
N LYS A 176 -10.06 -0.69 -18.05
CA LYS A 176 -10.58 -1.67 -19.02
C LYS A 176 -9.49 -2.68 -19.43
N ALA A 177 -8.57 -2.99 -18.50
CA ALA A 177 -7.38 -3.81 -18.71
C ALA A 177 -7.39 -5.03 -17.75
N PRO A 178 -8.02 -6.15 -18.13
CA PRO A 178 -8.31 -7.23 -17.20
C PRO A 178 -7.08 -8.07 -16.82
N VAL A 179 -6.12 -8.26 -17.73
CA VAL A 179 -4.91 -9.06 -17.48
C VAL A 179 -3.96 -8.26 -16.61
N ALA A 180 -3.76 -6.98 -16.96
CA ALA A 180 -2.97 -6.04 -16.18
C ALA A 180 -3.43 -5.96 -14.72
N ALA A 181 -4.74 -5.96 -14.48
CA ALA A 181 -5.31 -5.87 -13.14
C ALA A 181 -5.06 -7.12 -12.28
N ILE A 182 -4.97 -8.30 -12.90
CA ILE A 182 -4.62 -9.54 -12.21
C ILE A 182 -3.15 -9.47 -11.81
N VAL A 183 -2.28 -9.13 -12.78
CA VAL A 183 -0.84 -9.00 -12.57
C VAL A 183 -0.55 -7.95 -11.48
N PHE A 184 -1.23 -6.81 -11.50
CA PHE A 184 -1.13 -5.79 -10.45
C PHE A 184 -1.44 -6.35 -9.06
N ALA A 185 -2.53 -7.11 -8.91
CA ALA A 185 -2.86 -7.68 -7.62
C ALA A 185 -1.80 -8.69 -7.17
N LEU A 186 -1.23 -9.47 -8.08
CA LEU A 186 -0.19 -10.45 -7.77
C LEU A 186 1.15 -9.80 -7.41
N GLU A 187 1.55 -8.76 -8.12
CA GLU A 187 2.87 -8.14 -7.99
C GLU A 187 2.91 -7.06 -6.89
N VAL A 188 1.80 -6.33 -6.69
CA VAL A 188 1.74 -5.19 -5.77
C VAL A 188 1.00 -5.50 -4.47
N ILE A 189 -0.10 -6.28 -4.52
CA ILE A 189 -1.00 -6.46 -3.37
C ILE A 189 -0.75 -7.77 -2.61
N MET A 190 -0.58 -8.88 -3.33
CA MET A 190 -0.43 -10.21 -2.75
C MET A 190 1.03 -10.49 -2.43
N LEU A 191 1.28 -10.97 -1.20
CA LEU A 191 2.63 -11.31 -0.74
C LEU A 191 3.08 -12.69 -1.23
N ASP A 192 2.12 -13.62 -1.37
CA ASP A 192 2.34 -15.01 -1.77
C ASP A 192 1.37 -15.39 -2.90
N LEU A 193 1.93 -15.87 -4.01
CA LEU A 193 1.19 -16.40 -5.14
C LEU A 193 0.81 -17.86 -4.87
N THR A 194 -0.47 -18.18 -5.01
CA THR A 194 -0.91 -19.57 -5.17
C THR A 194 -1.67 -19.68 -6.48
N LEU A 195 -1.44 -20.75 -7.26
CA LEU A 195 -2.17 -20.97 -8.52
C LEU A 195 -3.69 -21.01 -8.30
N SER A 196 -4.13 -21.41 -7.10
CA SER A 196 -5.54 -21.40 -6.70
C SER A 196 -6.14 -20.00 -6.55
N ALA A 197 -5.32 -18.95 -6.40
CA ALA A 197 -5.78 -17.56 -6.36
C ALA A 197 -6.09 -16.99 -7.75
N LEU A 198 -5.52 -17.55 -8.83
CA LEU A 198 -5.69 -17.02 -10.19
C LEU A 198 -7.15 -17.07 -10.67
N ILE A 199 -7.85 -18.18 -10.44
CA ILE A 199 -9.25 -18.33 -10.90
C ILE A 199 -10.19 -17.29 -10.23
N PRO A 200 -10.17 -17.10 -8.89
CA PRO A 200 -10.90 -16.01 -8.25
C PRO A 200 -10.58 -14.62 -8.82
N LEU A 201 -9.31 -14.31 -9.06
CA LEU A 201 -8.88 -13.02 -9.62
C LEU A 201 -9.42 -12.82 -11.04
N LEU A 202 -9.37 -13.86 -11.89
CA LEU A 202 -9.95 -13.86 -13.23
C LEU A 202 -11.45 -13.56 -13.19
N LEU A 203 -12.20 -14.25 -12.33
CA LEU A 203 -13.65 -14.04 -12.17
C LEU A 203 -13.98 -12.62 -11.71
N ALA A 204 -13.21 -12.09 -10.74
CA ALA A 204 -13.40 -10.72 -10.26
C ALA A 204 -13.07 -9.67 -11.33
N SER A 205 -12.00 -9.89 -12.10
CA SER A 205 -11.62 -9.04 -13.23
C SER A 205 -12.71 -9.01 -14.30
N ALA A 206 -13.19 -10.19 -14.71
CA ALA A 206 -14.23 -10.35 -15.73
C ALA A 206 -15.57 -9.74 -15.29
N SER A 207 -16.00 -9.94 -14.04
CA SER A 207 -17.25 -9.36 -13.58
C SER A 207 -17.17 -7.84 -13.42
N ALA A 208 -16.01 -7.31 -13.02
CA ALA A 208 -15.80 -5.87 -12.89
C ALA A 208 -15.75 -5.16 -14.25
N ILE A 209 -15.07 -5.74 -15.26
CA ILE A 209 -15.00 -5.13 -16.59
C ILE A 209 -16.36 -5.15 -17.30
N VAL A 210 -17.13 -6.25 -17.19
CA VAL A 210 -18.51 -6.30 -17.70
C VAL A 210 -19.36 -5.23 -17.03
N THR A 211 -19.23 -5.04 -15.72
CA THR A 211 -19.91 -3.97 -15.01
C THR A 211 -19.50 -2.59 -15.55
N SER A 212 -18.20 -2.36 -15.74
CA SER A 212 -17.69 -1.10 -16.32
C SER A 212 -18.27 -0.84 -17.72
N TYR A 213 -18.28 -1.84 -18.60
CA TYR A 213 -18.84 -1.72 -19.95
C TYR A 213 -20.33 -1.40 -19.97
N LEU A 214 -21.12 -1.97 -19.06
CA LEU A 214 -22.55 -1.70 -18.97
C LEU A 214 -22.85 -0.23 -18.62
N PHE A 215 -22.01 0.43 -17.82
CA PHE A 215 -22.27 1.80 -17.35
C PHE A 215 -21.44 2.89 -18.05
N LEU A 216 -20.24 2.57 -18.55
CA LEU A 216 -19.29 3.53 -19.12
C LEU A 216 -19.01 3.27 -20.62
N GLY A 217 -19.71 2.32 -21.24
CA GLY A 217 -19.45 1.93 -22.63
C GLY A 217 -18.14 1.15 -22.81
N GLN A 218 -17.78 0.83 -24.06
CA GLN A 218 -16.60 0.03 -24.38
C GLN A 218 -15.35 0.85 -24.69
N ASP A 219 -15.47 2.18 -24.82
CA ASP A 219 -14.36 3.06 -25.21
C ASP A 219 -13.16 2.93 -24.26
N VAL A 220 -11.99 2.62 -24.80
CA VAL A 220 -10.76 2.53 -24.01
C VAL A 220 -10.33 3.92 -23.54
N LEU A 221 -9.66 3.97 -22.39
CA LEU A 221 -9.23 5.24 -21.80
C LEU A 221 -8.13 5.93 -22.63
N TYR A 222 -7.32 5.12 -23.33
CA TYR A 222 -6.20 5.53 -24.16
C TYR A 222 -6.37 4.93 -25.56
N PRO A 223 -7.16 5.55 -26.45
CA PRO A 223 -7.32 5.06 -27.82
C PRO A 223 -6.01 5.21 -28.58
N PHE A 224 -5.49 4.10 -29.13
CA PHE A 224 -4.25 4.08 -29.89
C PHE A 224 -4.28 2.96 -30.93
N ASP A 225 -4.08 3.30 -32.20
CA ASP A 225 -3.99 2.32 -33.29
C ASP A 225 -2.54 1.91 -33.52
N THR A 226 -2.23 0.64 -33.27
CA THR A 226 -0.86 0.11 -33.35
C THR A 226 -0.50 -0.40 -34.75
N ASP A 227 0.03 0.48 -35.61
CA ASP A 227 0.81 0.09 -36.80
C ASP A 227 2.31 -0.01 -36.46
N PHE A 228 2.61 -0.70 -35.36
CA PHE A 228 3.99 -0.93 -34.92
C PHE A 228 4.60 -2.17 -35.61
N VAL A 229 5.70 -1.96 -36.33
CA VAL A 229 6.59 -3.01 -36.83
C VAL A 229 7.85 -3.00 -35.98
N PHE A 230 8.16 -4.13 -35.35
CA PHE A 230 9.36 -4.25 -34.53
C PHE A 230 10.61 -4.19 -35.39
N ASP A 231 11.51 -3.26 -35.05
CA ASP A 231 12.79 -3.10 -35.70
C ASP A 231 13.92 -3.40 -34.70
N PHE A 232 14.74 -4.41 -35.04
CA PHE A 232 15.85 -4.85 -34.21
C PHE A 232 16.90 -3.76 -34.01
N SER A 233 17.09 -2.87 -35.00
CA SER A 233 18.06 -1.78 -34.90
C SER A 233 17.72 -0.83 -33.75
N LYS A 234 16.44 -0.68 -33.42
CA LYS A 234 15.92 0.28 -32.43
C LYS A 234 15.95 -0.23 -30.99
N ILE A 235 16.44 -1.45 -30.73
CA ILE A 235 16.52 -2.04 -29.39
C ILE A 235 17.25 -1.14 -28.39
N HIS A 236 18.37 -0.53 -28.81
CA HIS A 236 19.18 0.30 -27.93
C HIS A 236 18.41 1.53 -27.43
N PHE A 237 17.51 2.10 -28.24
CA PHE A 237 16.64 3.20 -27.82
C PHE A 237 15.67 2.78 -26.71
N TYR A 238 15.13 1.55 -26.75
CA TYR A 238 14.24 1.04 -25.71
C TYR A 238 14.97 0.84 -24.38
N ILE A 239 16.24 0.42 -24.42
CA ILE A 239 17.11 0.29 -23.24
C ILE A 239 17.40 1.66 -22.64
N ILE A 240 17.82 2.63 -23.48
CA ILE A 240 18.13 3.99 -23.04
C ILE A 240 16.89 4.65 -22.43
N LEU A 241 15.73 4.57 -23.08
CA LEU A 241 14.47 5.07 -22.53
C LEU A 241 14.14 4.38 -21.19
N GLY A 242 14.40 3.08 -21.06
CA GLY A 242 14.24 2.34 -19.81
C GLY A 242 15.09 2.94 -18.68
N ILE A 243 16.36 3.21 -18.95
CA ILE A 243 17.25 3.84 -17.95
C ILE A 243 16.75 5.25 -17.60
N ILE A 244 16.38 6.06 -18.58
CA ILE A 244 15.88 7.44 -18.36
C ILE A 244 14.60 7.43 -17.51
N THR A 245 13.63 6.58 -17.84
CA THR A 245 12.39 6.45 -17.07
C THR A 245 12.63 5.86 -15.68
N GLY A 246 13.64 5.00 -15.52
CA GLY A 246 14.11 4.55 -14.21
C GLY A 246 14.65 5.69 -13.36
N LEU A 247 15.46 6.58 -13.94
CA LEU A 247 15.96 7.78 -13.25
C LEU A 247 14.81 8.75 -12.88
N PHE A 248 13.86 8.98 -13.79
CA PHE A 248 12.68 9.78 -13.47
C PHE A 248 11.78 9.12 -12.40
N SER A 249 11.73 7.79 -12.34
CA SER A 249 11.03 7.05 -11.28
C SER A 249 11.67 7.25 -9.91
N VAL A 250 13.01 7.22 -9.85
CA VAL A 250 13.78 7.55 -8.63
C VAL A 250 13.51 8.99 -8.22
N TYR A 251 13.55 9.92 -9.17
CA TYR A 251 13.25 11.33 -8.94
C TYR A 251 11.85 11.53 -8.35
N PHE A 252 10.81 10.98 -9.00
CA PHE A 252 9.43 11.06 -8.51
C PHE A 252 9.31 10.55 -7.07
N THR A 253 9.88 9.37 -6.81
CA THR A 253 9.83 8.74 -5.49
C THR A 253 10.52 9.60 -4.43
N LYS A 254 11.71 10.14 -4.72
CA LYS A 254 12.45 10.99 -3.78
C LYS A 254 11.71 12.29 -3.47
N ILE A 255 11.18 12.97 -4.50
CA ILE A 255 10.40 14.19 -4.32
C ILE A 255 9.12 13.92 -3.52
N TYR A 256 8.40 12.84 -3.83
CA TYR A 256 7.22 12.43 -3.08
C TYR A 256 7.52 12.23 -1.59
N ILE A 257 8.60 11.52 -1.26
CA ILE A 257 8.98 11.30 0.14
C ILE A 257 9.41 12.59 0.82
N TRP A 258 10.20 13.40 0.12
CA TRP A 258 10.77 14.64 0.66
C TRP A 258 9.68 15.67 0.98
N ILE A 259 8.77 15.93 0.02
CA ILE A 259 7.67 16.89 0.21
C ILE A 259 6.72 16.41 1.30
N ASN A 260 6.33 15.12 1.30
CA ASN A 260 5.49 14.60 2.39
C ASN A 260 6.18 14.76 3.75
N GLY A 261 7.48 14.55 3.85
CA GLY A 261 8.25 14.79 5.08
C GLY A 261 8.21 16.26 5.54
N ILE A 262 8.27 17.23 4.62
CA ILE A 262 8.12 18.65 4.95
C ILE A 262 6.70 18.94 5.45
N PHE A 263 5.67 18.45 4.76
CA PHE A 263 4.27 18.65 5.16
C PHE A 263 3.92 17.93 6.46
N GLU A 264 4.58 16.82 6.81
CA GLU A 264 4.44 16.15 8.10
C GLU A 264 4.92 17.03 9.27
N GLN A 265 5.95 17.87 9.08
CA GLN A 265 6.48 18.77 10.11
C GLN A 265 5.57 19.99 10.38
N ILE A 266 4.71 20.37 9.43
CA ILE A 266 3.80 21.51 9.57
C ILE A 266 2.67 21.15 10.54
N LYS A 267 2.54 21.89 11.65
CA LYS A 267 1.46 21.69 12.63
C LYS A 267 0.17 22.36 12.18
N GLY A 268 -0.89 21.56 12.02
CA GLY A 268 -2.27 22.01 11.77
C GLY A 268 -2.72 21.92 10.31
N ASP A 269 -3.85 21.25 10.08
CA ASP A 269 -4.36 20.93 8.74
C ASP A 269 -4.67 22.19 7.91
N PHE A 270 -5.14 23.26 8.54
CA PHE A 270 -5.45 24.51 7.85
C PHE A 270 -4.19 25.21 7.30
N LYS A 271 -3.06 25.13 8.03
CA LYS A 271 -1.79 25.69 7.55
C LYS A 271 -1.24 24.89 6.37
N LYS A 272 -1.33 23.55 6.44
CA LYS A 272 -0.97 22.66 5.33
C LYS A 272 -1.81 22.98 4.09
N TRP A 273 -3.11 23.18 4.29
CA TRP A 273 -4.02 23.57 3.22
C TRP A 273 -3.62 24.90 2.57
N ILE A 274 -3.37 25.98 3.33
CA ILE A 274 -2.98 27.28 2.76
C ILE A 274 -1.71 27.16 1.92
N ILE A 275 -0.66 26.55 2.47
CA ILE A 275 0.64 26.41 1.79
C ILE A 275 0.47 25.55 0.54
N GLY A 276 -0.24 24.43 0.66
CA GLY A 276 -0.50 23.53 -0.45
C GLY A 276 -1.33 24.16 -1.55
N ALA A 277 -2.40 24.89 -1.19
CA ALA A 277 -3.26 25.62 -2.12
C ALA A 277 -2.50 26.68 -2.89
N LEU A 278 -1.65 27.47 -2.22
CA LEU A 278 -0.86 28.52 -2.85
C LEU A 278 0.18 27.93 -3.81
N LEU A 279 0.94 26.91 -3.38
CA LEU A 279 1.96 26.29 -4.21
C LEU A 279 1.36 25.52 -5.39
N LEU A 280 0.33 24.70 -5.15
CA LEU A 280 -0.35 23.93 -6.20
C LEU A 280 -1.05 24.87 -7.18
N GLY A 281 -1.74 25.88 -6.67
CA GLY A 281 -2.41 26.89 -7.49
C GLY A 281 -1.42 27.63 -8.38
N LEU A 282 -0.26 28.05 -7.85
CA LEU A 282 0.80 28.66 -8.65
C LEU A 282 1.32 27.71 -9.75
N LEU A 283 1.54 26.44 -9.42
CA LEU A 283 2.01 25.45 -10.41
C LEU A 283 1.00 25.23 -11.53
N ILE A 284 -0.28 25.07 -11.22
CA ILE A 284 -1.34 24.87 -12.21
C ILE A 284 -1.58 26.16 -13.01
N PHE A 285 -1.45 27.33 -12.39
CA PHE A 285 -1.51 28.61 -13.09
C PHE A 285 -0.41 28.74 -14.15
N LEU A 286 0.82 28.36 -13.82
CA LEU A 286 1.94 28.36 -14.77
C LEU A 286 1.80 27.27 -15.83
N PHE A 287 1.33 26.09 -15.42
CA PHE A 287 1.19 24.91 -16.27
C PHE A 287 -0.18 24.24 -16.07
N PRO A 288 -1.22 24.67 -16.81
CA PRO A 288 -2.57 24.10 -16.73
C PRO A 288 -2.62 22.59 -17.00
N ALA A 289 -1.68 22.04 -17.78
CA ALA A 289 -1.53 20.59 -18.00
C ALA A 289 -1.33 19.76 -16.71
N LEU A 290 -0.97 20.39 -15.59
CA LEU A 290 -0.86 19.73 -14.29
C LEU A 290 -2.21 19.49 -13.60
N TYR A 291 -3.29 20.10 -14.11
CA TYR A 291 -4.66 20.02 -13.57
C TYR A 291 -5.22 18.60 -13.64
N GLY A 292 -5.72 18.11 -12.51
CA GLY A 292 -6.38 16.80 -12.43
C GLY A 292 -5.45 15.62 -12.77
N GLU A 293 -6.05 14.57 -13.34
CA GLU A 293 -5.36 13.29 -13.64
C GLU A 293 -4.37 13.42 -14.80
N GLY A 294 -4.72 14.22 -15.82
CA GLY A 294 -3.90 14.44 -17.02
C GLY A 294 -4.13 13.42 -18.15
N TYR A 295 -5.30 12.78 -18.23
CA TYR A 295 -5.62 11.83 -19.31
C TYR A 295 -5.64 12.49 -20.69
N GLU A 296 -6.22 13.69 -20.83
CA GLU A 296 -6.26 14.44 -22.09
C GLU A 296 -4.85 14.71 -22.62
N ILE A 297 -3.98 15.22 -21.75
CA ILE A 297 -2.57 15.45 -22.06
C ILE A 297 -1.85 14.17 -22.45
N THR A 298 -2.11 13.08 -21.74
CA THR A 298 -1.52 11.78 -22.06
C THR A 298 -1.98 11.31 -23.44
N ASN A 299 -3.25 11.50 -23.79
CA ASN A 299 -3.78 11.15 -25.12
C ASN A 299 -3.12 11.97 -26.24
N PHE A 300 -2.86 13.27 -26.04
CA PHE A 300 -2.09 14.07 -27.00
C PHE A 300 -0.67 13.53 -27.19
N CYS A 301 0.03 13.17 -26.10
CA CYS A 301 1.36 12.54 -26.20
C CYS A 301 1.31 11.23 -27.01
N LEU A 302 0.27 10.42 -26.81
CA LEU A 302 0.07 9.17 -27.55
C LEU A 302 -0.19 9.42 -29.03
N GLN A 303 -0.86 10.51 -29.39
CA GLN A 303 -1.03 10.92 -30.79
C GLN A 303 0.25 11.53 -31.40
N GLY A 304 1.31 11.70 -30.60
CA GLY A 304 2.55 12.37 -31.01
C GLY A 304 2.42 13.89 -31.04
N GLU A 305 1.34 14.44 -30.48
CA GLU A 305 1.06 15.87 -30.44
C GLU A 305 1.62 16.49 -29.16
N ALA A 306 2.51 17.48 -29.34
CA ALA A 306 3.16 18.18 -28.24
C ALA A 306 2.61 19.61 -28.02
N PHE A 307 1.99 20.22 -29.05
CA PHE A 307 1.49 21.61 -28.97
C PHE A 307 0.28 21.78 -28.03
N PRO A 308 -0.72 20.88 -28.02
CA PRO A 308 -1.90 21.02 -27.16
C PRO A 308 -1.58 21.02 -25.66
N LEU A 309 -0.39 20.54 -25.27
CA LEU A 309 0.05 20.49 -23.87
C LEU A 309 0.12 21.86 -23.19
N PHE A 310 0.25 22.93 -23.97
CA PHE A 310 0.44 24.29 -23.45
C PHE A 310 -0.71 25.24 -23.78
N GLU A 311 -1.83 24.71 -24.30
CA GLU A 311 -3.03 25.51 -24.56
C GLU A 311 -3.56 26.15 -23.27
N GLY A 312 -3.84 27.45 -23.34
CA GLY A 312 -4.30 28.24 -22.18
C GLY A 312 -3.21 28.55 -21.16
N SER A 313 -1.95 28.17 -21.41
CA SER A 313 -0.81 28.55 -20.57
C SER A 313 -0.17 29.86 -21.04
N LEU A 314 0.58 30.52 -20.14
CA LEU A 314 1.41 31.67 -20.50
C LEU A 314 2.52 31.33 -21.52
N PHE A 315 2.81 30.04 -21.69
CA PHE A 315 3.86 29.54 -22.57
C PHE A 315 3.34 29.08 -23.95
N GLN A 316 2.05 29.26 -24.24
CA GLN A 316 1.45 28.83 -25.50
C GLN A 316 2.18 29.42 -26.72
N ALA A 317 2.53 30.71 -26.70
CA ALA A 317 3.24 31.38 -27.79
C ALA A 317 4.64 30.79 -28.06
N PHE A 318 5.26 30.20 -27.02
CA PHE A 318 6.59 29.61 -27.07
C PHE A 318 6.57 28.13 -27.47
N SER A 319 5.39 27.51 -27.54
CA SER A 319 5.26 26.08 -27.87
C SER A 319 5.62 25.75 -29.31
N HIS A 320 5.65 26.74 -30.20
CA HIS A 320 6.02 26.58 -31.62
C HIS A 320 7.53 26.41 -31.85
N GLU A 321 8.37 26.82 -30.90
CA GLU A 321 9.82 26.70 -31.00
C GLU A 321 10.30 25.31 -30.52
N PRO A 322 10.90 24.47 -31.38
CA PRO A 322 11.16 23.06 -31.06
C PRO A 322 12.02 22.83 -29.81
N TYR A 323 13.07 23.63 -29.63
CA TYR A 323 13.96 23.52 -28.47
C TYR A 323 13.28 23.95 -27.17
N LEU A 324 12.46 24.99 -27.25
CA LEU A 324 11.74 25.52 -26.10
C LEU A 324 10.60 24.58 -25.69
N LEU A 325 9.93 23.96 -26.67
CA LEU A 325 8.94 22.92 -26.45
C LEU A 325 9.52 21.74 -25.66
N ILE A 326 10.69 21.24 -26.04
CA ILE A 326 11.39 20.17 -25.30
C ILE A 326 11.66 20.58 -23.85
N LEU A 327 12.15 21.81 -23.64
CA LEU A 327 12.41 22.34 -22.29
C LEU A 327 11.13 22.45 -21.46
N LEU A 328 10.03 22.89 -22.06
CA LEU A 328 8.74 23.03 -21.39
C LEU A 328 8.16 21.66 -21.01
N ILE A 329 8.28 20.64 -21.86
CA ILE A 329 7.80 19.28 -21.51
C ILE A 329 8.69 18.67 -20.41
N LEU A 330 10.01 18.90 -20.45
CA LEU A 330 10.90 18.51 -19.33
C LEU A 330 10.48 19.19 -18.03
N ALA A 331 10.11 20.48 -18.07
CA ALA A 331 9.57 21.18 -16.92
C ALA A 331 8.27 20.54 -16.44
N LEU A 332 7.35 20.14 -17.32
CA LEU A 332 6.11 19.43 -16.95
C LEU A 332 6.41 18.11 -16.21
N ILE A 333 7.36 17.31 -16.69
CA ILE A 333 7.75 16.05 -16.03
C ILE A 333 8.23 16.33 -14.60
N ILE A 334 9.13 17.31 -14.44
CA ILE A 334 9.68 17.70 -13.14
C ILE A 334 8.56 18.20 -12.22
N LEU A 335 7.76 19.15 -12.70
CA LEU A 335 6.73 19.82 -11.90
C LEU A 335 5.55 18.90 -11.55
N LYS A 336 5.23 17.88 -12.36
CA LYS A 336 4.14 16.93 -12.03
C LYS A 336 4.42 16.17 -10.73
N ALA A 337 5.68 15.81 -10.46
CA ALA A 337 6.07 15.19 -9.20
C ALA A 337 5.80 16.11 -8.00
N PHE A 338 6.12 17.41 -8.13
CA PHE A 338 5.83 18.43 -7.12
C PHE A 338 4.32 18.62 -6.93
N ALA A 339 3.56 18.84 -8.01
CA ALA A 339 2.12 19.07 -7.95
C ALA A 339 1.39 17.91 -7.27
N THR A 340 1.76 16.66 -7.62
CA THR A 340 1.19 15.46 -7.00
C THR A 340 1.50 15.39 -5.51
N SER A 341 2.75 15.60 -5.14
CA SER A 341 3.20 15.50 -3.75
C SER A 341 2.65 16.62 -2.87
N ILE A 342 2.55 17.84 -3.40
CA ILE A 342 1.93 18.98 -2.71
C ILE A 342 0.43 18.72 -2.51
N THR A 343 -0.26 18.17 -3.52
CA THR A 343 -1.69 17.82 -3.39
C THR A 343 -1.92 16.85 -2.23
N PHE A 344 -1.08 15.81 -2.09
CA PHE A 344 -1.14 14.90 -0.95
C PHE A 344 -0.77 15.58 0.37
N GLY A 345 0.32 16.35 0.41
CA GLY A 345 0.78 17.05 1.61
C GLY A 345 -0.25 18.06 2.15
N ALA A 346 -1.01 18.69 1.26
CA ALA A 346 -2.07 19.64 1.58
C ALA A 346 -3.33 19.00 2.19
N GLY A 347 -3.46 17.67 2.12
CA GLY A 347 -4.62 16.91 2.60
C GLY A 347 -5.53 16.37 1.50
N GLY A 348 -5.14 16.50 0.22
CA GLY A 348 -5.86 15.90 -0.90
C GLY A 348 -5.74 14.37 -0.91
N ILE A 349 -6.77 13.70 -1.44
CA ILE A 349 -6.85 12.23 -1.50
C ILE A 349 -6.93 11.76 -2.94
N GLY A 350 -6.03 10.85 -3.31
CA GLY A 350 -5.92 10.31 -4.66
C GLY A 350 -4.90 9.18 -4.75
N GLY A 351 -4.46 8.89 -5.97
CA GLY A 351 -3.43 7.91 -6.32
C GLY A 351 -2.27 8.56 -7.08
N ILE A 352 -1.11 7.89 -7.07
CA ILE A 352 0.09 8.31 -7.82
C ILE A 352 0.15 7.68 -9.22
N PHE A 353 -0.80 6.80 -9.56
CA PHE A 353 -0.77 5.97 -10.76
C PHE A 353 -0.92 6.83 -12.02
N ALA A 354 -1.99 7.64 -12.14
CA ALA A 354 -2.16 8.57 -13.26
C ALA A 354 -1.00 9.58 -13.41
N PRO A 355 -0.51 10.27 -12.35
CA PRO A 355 0.67 11.13 -12.47
C PRO A 355 1.93 10.42 -12.98
N THR A 356 2.12 9.15 -12.63
CA THR A 356 3.26 8.34 -13.09
C THR A 356 3.14 7.99 -14.57
N LEU A 357 1.94 7.62 -15.03
CA LEU A 357 1.64 7.44 -16.46
C LEU A 357 1.87 8.74 -17.24
N PHE A 358 1.35 9.86 -16.74
CA PHE A 358 1.54 11.18 -17.34
C PHE A 358 3.03 11.50 -17.54
N MET A 359 3.85 11.35 -16.49
CA MET A 359 5.28 11.60 -16.57
C MET A 359 5.96 10.66 -17.57
N GLY A 360 5.54 9.39 -17.62
CA GLY A 360 6.07 8.42 -18.57
C GLY A 360 5.74 8.76 -20.02
N ALA A 361 4.50 9.14 -20.30
CA ALA A 361 4.08 9.54 -21.64
C ALA A 361 4.86 10.74 -22.15
N ASN A 362 5.04 11.75 -21.29
CA ASN A 362 5.82 12.96 -21.60
C ASN A 362 7.32 12.65 -21.76
N ALA A 363 7.89 11.79 -20.91
CA ALA A 363 9.29 11.38 -21.02
C ALA A 363 9.57 10.65 -22.34
N GLY A 364 8.67 9.74 -22.73
CA GLY A 364 8.74 9.05 -24.01
C GLY A 364 8.58 9.98 -25.21
N LEU A 365 7.64 10.94 -25.13
CA LEU A 365 7.41 11.95 -26.16
C LEU A 365 8.69 12.78 -26.38
N VAL A 366 9.25 13.35 -25.31
CA VAL A 366 10.48 14.15 -25.38
C VAL A 366 11.64 13.34 -25.93
N PHE A 367 11.80 12.09 -25.49
CA PHE A 367 12.86 11.23 -25.97
C PHE A 367 12.81 11.05 -27.48
N ALA A 368 11.62 10.77 -28.05
CA ALA A 368 11.45 10.64 -29.48
C ALA A 368 11.66 11.97 -30.22
N LEU A 369 11.12 13.08 -29.70
CA LEU A 369 11.30 14.41 -30.33
C LEU A 369 12.77 14.83 -30.40
N VAL A 370 13.54 14.56 -29.34
CA VAL A 370 14.99 14.84 -29.30
C VAL A 370 15.72 14.01 -30.35
N LEU A 371 15.47 12.71 -30.44
CA LEU A 371 16.15 11.85 -31.41
C LEU A 371 15.76 12.15 -32.86
N ASN A 372 14.48 12.44 -33.11
CA ASN A 372 14.05 12.84 -34.45
C ASN A 372 14.68 14.17 -34.86
N GLY A 373 14.75 15.14 -33.95
CA GLY A 373 15.30 16.47 -34.23
C GLY A 373 16.83 16.52 -34.36
N PHE A 374 17.57 15.78 -33.53
CA PHE A 374 19.04 15.86 -33.47
C PHE A 374 19.76 14.76 -34.25
N SER A 375 19.23 13.53 -34.27
CA SER A 375 19.88 12.40 -34.95
C SER A 375 19.28 12.07 -36.32
N GLY A 376 18.16 12.69 -36.70
CA GLY A 376 17.47 12.39 -37.97
C GLY A 376 16.83 11.00 -38.00
N GLU A 377 16.66 10.37 -36.84
CA GLU A 377 15.98 9.08 -36.71
C GLU A 377 14.48 9.23 -36.94
N GLU A 378 13.84 8.19 -37.48
CA GLU A 378 12.38 8.15 -37.64
C GLU A 378 11.75 7.30 -36.53
N LEU A 379 11.57 7.94 -35.36
CA LEU A 379 10.85 7.35 -34.23
C LEU A 379 9.43 7.90 -34.17
N PHE A 380 8.45 7.02 -34.07
CA PHE A 380 7.06 7.43 -33.87
C PHE A 380 6.85 7.84 -32.40
N PRO A 381 6.59 9.12 -32.07
CA PRO A 381 6.63 9.59 -30.69
C PRO A 381 5.59 8.93 -29.78
N GLY A 382 4.38 8.65 -30.30
CA GLY A 382 3.33 7.95 -29.56
C GLY A 382 3.75 6.57 -29.04
N ASN A 383 4.53 5.83 -29.82
CA ASN A 383 5.06 4.53 -29.41
C ASN A 383 6.03 4.68 -28.23
N PHE A 384 6.90 5.69 -28.27
CA PHE A 384 7.83 5.94 -27.18
C PHE A 384 7.12 6.49 -25.94
N SER A 385 6.02 7.24 -26.08
CA SER A 385 5.14 7.61 -24.96
C SER A 385 4.57 6.38 -24.25
N LEU A 386 4.09 5.37 -24.98
CA LEU A 386 3.62 4.10 -24.39
C LEU A 386 4.73 3.36 -23.64
N LEU A 387 5.91 3.25 -24.25
CA LEU A 387 7.09 2.67 -23.60
C LEU A 387 7.47 3.44 -22.34
N GLY A 388 7.40 4.77 -22.40
CA GLY A 388 7.68 5.65 -21.29
C GLY A 388 6.71 5.47 -20.12
N MET A 389 5.41 5.30 -20.41
CA MET A 389 4.37 4.97 -19.42
C MET A 389 4.69 3.64 -18.71
N ALA A 390 5.01 2.59 -19.47
CA ALA A 390 5.38 1.29 -18.90
C ALA A 390 6.64 1.37 -18.04
N GLY A 391 7.67 2.08 -18.54
CA GLY A 391 8.93 2.32 -17.84
C GLY A 391 8.72 3.02 -16.50
N MET A 392 7.96 4.11 -16.48
CA MET A 392 7.68 4.86 -15.24
C MET A 392 6.87 4.03 -14.22
N ILE A 393 5.84 3.29 -14.66
CA ILE A 393 5.07 2.42 -13.78
C ILE A 393 5.95 1.31 -13.19
N ALA A 394 6.76 0.65 -14.03
CA ALA A 394 7.67 -0.40 -13.60
C ALA A 394 8.66 0.09 -12.53
N GLY A 395 9.24 1.28 -12.72
CA GLY A 395 10.19 1.89 -11.80
C GLY A 395 9.53 2.34 -10.49
N VAL A 396 8.53 3.21 -10.55
CA VAL A 396 7.89 3.80 -9.36
C VAL A 396 7.24 2.72 -8.48
N LEU A 397 6.53 1.78 -9.10
CA LEU A 397 5.81 0.73 -8.36
C LEU A 397 6.69 -0.48 -8.02
N HIS A 398 7.89 -0.60 -8.59
CA HIS A 398 8.69 -1.84 -8.57
C HIS A 398 7.90 -3.04 -9.11
N ALA A 399 7.07 -2.79 -10.13
CA ALA A 399 6.12 -3.75 -10.67
C ALA A 399 6.22 -3.80 -12.21
N PRO A 400 7.31 -4.39 -12.78
CA PRO A 400 7.52 -4.43 -14.22
C PRO A 400 6.41 -5.14 -14.98
N LEU A 401 5.90 -6.28 -14.50
CA LEU A 401 4.87 -7.03 -15.22
C LEU A 401 3.57 -6.21 -15.30
N THR A 402 3.22 -5.52 -14.22
CA THR A 402 2.09 -4.59 -14.18
C THR A 402 2.20 -3.53 -15.28
N GLY A 403 3.36 -2.90 -15.42
CA GLY A 403 3.58 -1.89 -16.46
C GLY A 403 3.44 -2.46 -17.86
N ILE A 404 4.05 -3.61 -18.13
CA ILE A 404 4.02 -4.28 -19.44
C ILE A 404 2.58 -4.65 -19.84
N PHE A 405 1.86 -5.35 -18.97
CA PHE A 405 0.51 -5.82 -19.27
C PHE A 405 -0.50 -4.69 -19.28
N LEU A 406 -0.34 -3.65 -18.44
CA LEU A 406 -1.23 -2.50 -18.49
C LEU A 406 -1.17 -1.80 -19.83
N ILE A 407 0.04 -1.47 -20.30
CA ILE A 407 0.20 -0.77 -21.57
C ILE A 407 -0.19 -1.69 -22.74
N GLY A 408 0.13 -2.99 -22.67
CA GLY A 408 -0.32 -3.96 -23.68
C GLY A 408 -1.84 -4.08 -23.79
N ASP A 409 -2.56 -4.12 -22.66
CA ASP A 409 -4.03 -4.24 -22.64
C ASP A 409 -4.70 -2.95 -23.15
N ILE A 410 -4.27 -1.76 -22.72
CA ILE A 410 -4.93 -0.50 -23.11
C ILE A 410 -4.69 -0.14 -24.59
N THR A 411 -3.61 -0.62 -25.20
CA THR A 411 -3.26 -0.36 -26.61
C THR A 411 -3.88 -1.35 -27.59
N GLY A 412 -4.60 -2.36 -27.08
CA GLY A 412 -5.28 -3.36 -27.91
C GLY A 412 -4.35 -4.26 -28.74
N GLY A 413 -3.03 -4.25 -28.49
CA GLY A 413 -2.05 -4.94 -29.33
C GLY A 413 -0.81 -5.43 -28.59
N TYR A 414 -0.57 -6.74 -28.62
CA TYR A 414 0.66 -7.36 -28.11
C TYR A 414 1.89 -7.17 -29.04
N LYS A 415 1.78 -6.36 -30.11
CA LYS A 415 2.89 -6.10 -31.05
C LYS A 415 4.08 -5.40 -30.38
N MET A 416 3.81 -4.54 -29.39
CA MET A 416 4.83 -3.78 -28.67
C MET A 416 5.37 -4.50 -27.42
N PHE A 417 4.98 -5.76 -27.19
CA PHE A 417 5.29 -6.47 -25.95
C PHE A 417 6.80 -6.59 -25.69
N LEU A 418 7.60 -6.87 -26.72
CA LEU A 418 9.07 -6.96 -26.59
C LEU A 418 9.72 -5.62 -26.21
N PRO A 419 9.49 -4.51 -26.93
CA PRO A 419 9.91 -3.18 -26.48
C PRO A 419 9.46 -2.83 -25.05
N LEU A 420 8.20 -3.10 -24.70
CA LEU A 420 7.66 -2.85 -23.36
C LEU A 420 8.43 -3.63 -22.29
N MET A 421 8.71 -4.92 -22.52
CA MET A 421 9.49 -5.76 -21.62
C MET A 421 10.88 -5.17 -21.39
N ILE A 422 11.56 -4.76 -22.47
CA ILE A 422 12.92 -4.18 -22.39
C ILE A 422 12.89 -2.89 -21.56
N THR A 423 12.06 -1.91 -21.95
CA THR A 423 11.99 -0.60 -21.28
C THR A 423 11.58 -0.73 -19.81
N ALA A 424 10.55 -1.52 -19.50
CA ALA A 424 10.10 -1.75 -18.13
C ALA A 424 11.17 -2.44 -17.26
N THR A 425 11.85 -3.45 -17.80
CA THR A 425 12.90 -4.18 -17.06
C THR A 425 14.09 -3.29 -16.75
N PHE A 426 14.59 -2.53 -17.73
CA PHE A 426 15.71 -1.61 -17.49
C PHE A 426 15.32 -0.48 -16.53
N SER A 427 14.11 0.06 -16.62
CA SER A 427 13.62 1.06 -15.64
C SER A 427 13.57 0.50 -14.21
N PHE A 428 13.05 -0.71 -14.05
CA PHE A 428 13.04 -1.41 -12.76
C PHE A 428 14.46 -1.63 -12.21
N LEU A 429 15.36 -2.16 -13.04
CA LEU A 429 16.76 -2.41 -12.65
C LEU A 429 17.46 -1.11 -12.23
N THR A 430 17.34 -0.05 -13.03
CA THR A 430 17.89 1.28 -12.71
C THR A 430 17.33 1.81 -11.40
N THR A 431 16.02 1.72 -11.18
CA THR A 431 15.40 2.20 -9.94
C THR A 431 15.91 1.45 -8.70
N ARG A 432 16.06 0.12 -8.82
CA ARG A 432 16.52 -0.76 -7.73
C ARG A 432 17.95 -0.46 -7.27
N LEU A 433 18.78 0.15 -8.11
CA LEU A 433 20.12 0.62 -7.72
C LEU A 433 20.07 1.75 -6.69
N PHE A 434 19.01 2.56 -6.70
CA PHE A 434 18.89 3.73 -5.82
C PHE A 434 17.87 3.55 -4.70
N LEU A 435 16.84 2.72 -4.90
CA LEU A 435 15.73 2.53 -3.98
C LEU A 435 15.47 1.05 -3.74
N THR A 436 15.47 0.63 -2.48
CA THR A 436 15.23 -0.77 -2.10
C THR A 436 13.75 -1.15 -2.13
N ASN A 437 12.87 -0.17 -1.92
CA ASN A 437 11.44 -0.36 -1.72
C ASN A 437 10.65 0.50 -2.70
N SER A 438 9.45 0.05 -3.08
CA SER A 438 8.50 0.84 -3.88
C SER A 438 7.95 2.04 -3.12
N VAL A 439 7.38 3.00 -3.84
CA VAL A 439 6.70 4.15 -3.22
C VAL A 439 5.63 3.72 -2.21
N TYR A 440 4.91 2.63 -2.48
CA TYR A 440 3.87 2.13 -1.58
C TYR A 440 4.42 1.43 -0.34
N THR A 441 5.57 0.78 -0.43
CA THR A 441 6.15 0.03 0.69
C THR A 441 7.07 0.89 1.56
N ILE A 442 7.65 1.98 1.03
CA ILE A 442 8.53 2.88 1.79
C ILE A 442 7.85 3.46 3.03
N GLN A 443 6.58 3.90 2.94
CA GLN A 443 5.89 4.47 4.10
C GLN A 443 5.65 3.42 5.20
N LEU A 444 5.30 2.20 4.80
CA LEU A 444 5.09 1.09 5.73
C LEU A 444 6.42 0.65 6.36
N ALA A 445 7.50 0.61 5.57
CA ALA A 445 8.83 0.26 6.06
C ALA A 445 9.33 1.27 7.10
N LYS A 446 9.16 2.58 6.83
CA LYS A 446 9.53 3.65 7.78
C LYS A 446 8.82 3.52 9.13
N ARG A 447 7.58 3.01 9.13
CA ARG A 447 6.77 2.80 10.34
C ARG A 447 7.00 1.44 11.01
N LYS A 448 7.89 0.59 10.47
CA LYS A 448 8.05 -0.84 10.86
C LYS A 448 6.73 -1.64 10.74
N GLU A 449 5.87 -1.20 9.82
CA GLU A 449 4.55 -1.76 9.55
C GLU A 449 4.52 -2.66 8.30
N LEU A 450 5.60 -2.72 7.53
CA LEU A 450 5.70 -3.53 6.32
C LEU A 450 5.97 -5.00 6.66
N ILE A 451 5.09 -5.89 6.20
CA ILE A 451 5.41 -7.31 6.07
C ILE A 451 6.25 -7.50 4.82
N THR A 452 7.43 -8.11 4.98
CA THR A 452 8.29 -8.46 3.86
C THR A 452 7.77 -9.72 3.16
N HIS A 453 8.15 -9.92 1.89
CA HIS A 453 7.92 -11.20 1.19
C HIS A 453 8.68 -12.38 1.83
N HIS A 454 9.52 -12.13 2.84
CA HIS A 454 10.13 -13.18 3.64
C HIS A 454 9.11 -13.70 4.66
N LYS A 455 8.50 -14.85 4.35
CA LYS A 455 7.47 -15.54 5.16
C LYS A 455 7.78 -15.58 6.65
N ASP A 456 9.04 -15.80 7.04
CA ASP A 456 9.46 -15.85 8.44
C ASP A 456 9.28 -14.51 9.17
N LYS A 457 9.76 -13.42 8.55
CA LYS A 457 9.62 -12.07 9.10
C LYS A 457 8.16 -11.66 9.12
N ALA A 458 7.38 -12.05 8.10
CA ALA A 458 5.94 -11.82 8.05
C ALA A 458 5.23 -12.40 9.27
N VAL A 459 5.45 -13.69 9.55
CA VAL A 459 4.81 -14.41 10.67
C VAL A 459 5.19 -13.78 12.02
N LEU A 460 6.47 -13.48 12.22
CA LEU A 460 6.96 -12.86 13.46
C LEU A 460 6.33 -11.49 13.68
N SER A 461 6.23 -10.66 12.64
CA SER A 461 5.67 -9.31 12.74
C SER A 461 4.18 -9.23 13.08
N MET A 462 3.46 -10.35 12.93
CA MET A 462 2.05 -10.51 13.30
C MET A 462 1.87 -11.09 14.71
N MET A 463 2.92 -11.61 15.33
CA MET A 463 2.87 -12.13 16.70
C MET A 463 2.90 -10.95 17.69
N GLU A 464 2.16 -11.09 18.78
CA GLU A 464 2.08 -10.06 19.81
C GLU A 464 2.62 -10.66 21.11
N ILE A 465 3.64 -10.01 21.70
CA ILE A 465 4.24 -10.40 22.99
C ILE A 465 3.16 -10.71 24.04
N PRO A 466 2.14 -9.84 24.27
CA PRO A 466 1.13 -10.06 25.33
C PRO A 466 0.36 -11.39 25.21
N LYS A 467 0.20 -11.93 24.00
CA LYS A 467 -0.50 -13.21 23.76
C LYS A 467 0.37 -14.43 24.02
N LEU A 468 1.68 -14.22 24.22
CA LEU A 468 2.67 -15.28 24.44
C LEU A 468 3.12 -15.35 25.90
N ILE A 469 2.84 -14.32 26.71
CA ILE A 469 3.25 -14.27 28.12
C ILE A 469 2.52 -15.36 28.92
N GLU A 470 3.29 -16.14 29.66
CA GLU A 470 2.85 -17.16 30.60
C GLU A 470 2.99 -16.61 32.04
N ASN A 471 1.88 -16.58 32.78
CA ASN A 471 1.79 -15.97 34.12
C ASN A 471 1.66 -16.99 35.26
N ASN A 472 1.81 -18.29 34.98
CA ASN A 472 1.64 -19.36 35.96
C ASN A 472 2.92 -19.68 36.76
N PHE A 473 3.65 -18.64 37.16
CA PHE A 473 4.88 -18.74 37.94
C PHE A 473 4.66 -18.13 39.32
N ILE A 474 5.15 -18.80 40.37
CA ILE A 474 5.10 -18.29 41.75
C ILE A 474 6.31 -17.39 41.96
N THR A 475 6.07 -16.13 42.31
CA THR A 475 7.10 -15.14 42.63
C THR A 475 7.58 -15.29 44.07
N VAL A 476 8.86 -14.97 44.30
CA VAL A 476 9.48 -14.97 45.63
C VAL A 476 10.20 -13.64 45.88
N HIS A 477 10.33 -13.25 47.14
CA HIS A 477 11.05 -12.05 47.57
C HIS A 477 12.52 -12.39 47.86
N PRO A 478 13.50 -11.51 47.56
CA PRO A 478 14.93 -11.76 47.80
C PRO A 478 15.26 -12.06 49.28
N ASP A 479 14.49 -11.50 50.21
CA ASP A 479 14.63 -11.74 51.65
C ASP A 479 13.84 -12.94 52.18
N ASN A 480 13.11 -13.68 51.33
CA ASN A 480 12.48 -14.91 51.76
C ASN A 480 13.53 -15.93 52.20
N THR A 481 13.18 -16.72 53.21
CA THR A 481 14.05 -17.81 53.70
C THR A 481 13.99 -19.02 52.76
N LEU A 482 14.99 -19.90 52.84
CA LEU A 482 14.98 -21.16 52.09
C LEU A 482 13.73 -22.00 52.39
N GLY A 483 13.23 -21.98 53.62
CA GLY A 483 11.96 -22.65 53.97
C GLY A 483 10.75 -22.09 53.20
N GLN A 484 10.63 -20.76 53.10
CA GLN A 484 9.58 -20.11 52.31
C GLN A 484 9.71 -20.41 50.81
N LEU A 485 10.94 -20.50 50.31
CA LEU A 485 11.20 -20.94 48.94
C LEU A 485 10.75 -22.40 48.74
N CYS A 486 10.99 -23.30 49.69
CA CYS A 486 10.53 -24.69 49.63
C CYS A 486 8.99 -24.78 49.62
N ASP A 487 8.29 -23.93 50.38
CA ASP A 487 6.83 -23.84 50.35
C ASP A 487 6.31 -23.37 48.98
N ALA A 488 6.99 -22.39 48.37
CA ALA A 488 6.69 -21.93 47.01
C ALA A 488 6.94 -23.04 45.98
N ILE A 489 8.03 -23.80 46.12
CA ILE A 489 8.36 -24.95 45.28
C ILE A 489 7.26 -26.02 45.37
N ALA A 490 6.82 -26.36 46.58
CA ALA A 490 5.80 -27.39 46.81
C ALA A 490 4.45 -27.04 46.16
N LYS A 491 4.13 -25.75 46.02
CA LYS A 491 2.89 -25.26 45.40
C LYS A 491 3.02 -24.99 43.90
N SER A 492 4.24 -25.01 43.36
CA SER A 492 4.51 -24.65 41.97
C SER A 492 4.43 -25.86 41.04
N THR A 493 3.98 -25.62 39.81
CA THR A 493 4.06 -26.59 38.70
C THR A 493 5.25 -26.30 37.77
N ARG A 494 6.04 -25.27 38.10
CA ARG A 494 7.19 -24.78 37.32
C ARG A 494 8.48 -24.91 38.12
N ASN A 495 9.59 -25.10 37.42
CA ASN A 495 10.92 -25.27 38.01
C ASN A 495 11.73 -23.96 38.09
N ILE A 496 11.08 -22.81 37.87
CA ILE A 496 11.71 -21.49 37.83
C ILE A 496 10.86 -20.54 38.67
N PHE A 497 11.53 -19.78 39.53
CA PHE A 497 10.90 -18.88 40.49
C PHE A 497 11.43 -17.46 40.27
N PRO A 498 10.63 -16.54 39.71
CA PRO A 498 11.02 -15.14 39.56
C PRO A 498 11.17 -14.46 40.92
N VAL A 499 12.28 -13.75 41.09
CA VAL A 499 12.60 -12.98 42.28
C VAL A 499 12.23 -11.52 42.04
N ILE A 500 11.39 -10.97 42.91
CA ILE A 500 10.90 -9.58 42.79
C ILE A 500 11.01 -8.83 44.13
N ASP A 501 11.18 -7.51 44.07
CA ASP A 501 11.08 -6.65 45.25
C ASP A 501 9.62 -6.27 45.58
N ASP A 502 9.43 -5.48 46.64
CA ASP A 502 8.13 -4.96 47.08
C ASP A 502 7.43 -4.06 46.03
N GLU A 503 8.18 -3.49 45.09
CA GLU A 503 7.67 -2.61 44.03
C GLU A 503 7.35 -3.38 42.72
N GLY A 504 7.69 -4.67 42.68
CA GLY A 504 7.49 -5.60 41.57
C GLY A 504 8.63 -5.59 40.54
N HIS A 505 9.78 -4.99 40.83
CA HIS A 505 10.95 -5.02 39.97
C HIS A 505 11.53 -6.43 39.88
N PHE A 506 11.94 -6.79 38.68
CA PHE A 506 12.55 -8.09 38.41
C PHE A 506 14.02 -8.09 38.85
N LEU A 507 14.35 -8.94 39.83
CA LEU A 507 15.70 -9.04 40.41
C LEU A 507 16.45 -10.30 39.96
N GLY A 508 15.77 -11.25 39.32
CA GLY A 508 16.36 -12.47 38.78
C GLY A 508 15.43 -13.67 38.90
N ILE A 509 16.01 -14.86 38.80
CA ILE A 509 15.31 -16.13 38.93
C ILE A 509 16.08 -17.09 39.85
N VAL A 510 15.35 -18.01 40.45
CA VAL A 510 15.91 -19.20 41.11
C VAL A 510 15.45 -20.43 40.34
N PHE A 511 16.40 -21.30 39.96
CA PHE A 511 16.08 -22.62 39.42
C PHE A 511 15.91 -23.63 40.54
N LEU A 512 14.91 -24.51 40.41
CA LEU A 512 14.71 -25.63 41.34
C LEU A 512 15.96 -26.49 41.48
N ASP A 513 16.69 -26.69 40.38
CA ASP A 513 17.86 -27.57 40.32
C ASP A 513 19.03 -27.04 41.16
N ASP A 514 19.19 -25.72 41.25
CA ASP A 514 20.26 -25.07 42.03
C ASP A 514 20.05 -25.24 43.53
N VAL A 515 18.79 -25.28 43.96
CA VAL A 515 18.40 -25.38 45.37
C VAL A 515 18.17 -26.84 45.80
N ARG A 516 18.06 -27.78 44.85
CA ARG A 516 17.73 -29.19 45.11
C ARG A 516 18.65 -29.88 46.12
N LYS A 517 19.93 -29.51 46.18
CA LYS A 517 20.91 -30.11 47.12
C LYS A 517 20.74 -29.65 48.57
N VAL A 518 20.13 -28.48 48.76
CA VAL A 518 19.95 -27.84 50.08
C VAL A 518 18.50 -27.85 50.55
N MET A 519 17.53 -27.97 49.65
CA MET A 519 16.10 -27.94 49.98
C MET A 519 15.63 -29.08 50.90
N PHE A 520 16.37 -30.19 50.97
CA PHE A 520 16.05 -31.34 51.82
C PHE A 520 16.78 -31.33 53.17
N LYS A 521 17.44 -30.21 53.53
CA LYS A 521 18.15 -30.04 54.80
C LYS A 521 17.42 -29.02 55.67
N PRO A 522 16.51 -29.45 56.57
CA PRO A 522 15.71 -28.53 57.39
C PRO A 522 16.56 -27.56 58.22
N GLU A 523 17.75 -27.97 58.66
CA GLU A 523 18.68 -27.11 59.39
C GLU A 523 19.10 -25.84 58.63
N LEU A 524 18.98 -25.83 57.30
CA LEU A 524 19.37 -24.72 56.44
C LEU A 524 18.22 -23.73 56.16
N TYR A 525 16.99 -24.05 56.58
CA TYR A 525 15.78 -23.32 56.16
C TYR A 525 15.74 -21.88 56.65
N THR A 526 16.29 -21.60 57.83
CA THR A 526 16.34 -20.27 58.45
C THR A 526 17.67 -19.57 58.22
N VAL A 527 18.67 -20.28 57.68
CA VAL A 527 20.05 -19.79 57.51
C VAL A 527 20.22 -19.07 56.19
N HIS A 528 19.74 -19.67 55.09
CA HIS A 528 19.91 -19.11 53.74
C HIS A 528 18.70 -18.32 53.27
N LYS A 529 18.97 -17.24 52.52
CA LYS A 529 17.97 -16.41 51.86
C LYS A 529 17.92 -16.63 50.35
N VAL A 530 16.77 -16.35 49.73
CA VAL A 530 16.54 -16.47 48.28
C VAL A 530 17.57 -15.71 47.46
N LYS A 531 17.99 -14.51 47.89
CA LYS A 531 19.02 -13.71 47.20
C LYS A 531 20.34 -14.45 46.94
N GLU A 532 20.68 -15.44 47.78
CA GLU A 532 21.91 -16.24 47.64
C GLU A 532 21.84 -17.24 46.48
N PHE A 533 20.62 -17.61 46.07
CA PHE A 533 20.36 -18.53 44.95
C PHE A 533 19.88 -17.81 43.69
N THR A 534 19.84 -16.47 43.71
CA THR A 534 19.28 -15.67 42.62
C THR A 534 20.29 -15.51 41.50
N PHE A 535 19.86 -15.82 40.27
CA PHE A 535 20.61 -15.63 39.04
C PHE A 535 19.88 -14.64 38.13
N MET A 536 20.61 -13.69 37.55
CA MET A 536 20.04 -12.77 36.56
C MET A 536 20.15 -13.39 35.16
N PRO A 537 19.03 -13.79 34.53
CA PRO A 537 19.09 -14.39 33.21
C PRO A 537 19.38 -13.34 32.14
N GLU A 538 20.34 -13.63 31.27
CA GLU A 538 20.59 -12.85 30.07
C GLU A 538 20.29 -13.69 28.82
N PRO A 539 19.60 -13.13 27.81
CA PRO A 539 18.94 -11.82 27.77
C PRO A 539 17.54 -11.83 28.40
N VAL A 540 17.05 -10.68 28.86
CA VAL A 540 15.63 -10.46 29.24
C VAL A 540 14.82 -9.91 28.06
N ILE A 541 13.50 -10.12 28.01
CA ILE A 541 12.61 -9.56 26.99
C ILE A 541 11.96 -8.29 27.53
N ASN A 542 12.10 -7.15 26.85
CA ASN A 542 11.28 -5.98 27.15
C ASN A 542 9.90 -6.09 26.47
N TYR A 543 8.85 -5.72 27.18
CA TYR A 543 7.45 -5.81 26.75
C TYR A 543 7.15 -5.10 25.41
N GLU A 544 7.92 -4.07 25.07
CA GLU A 544 7.75 -3.29 23.84
C GLU A 544 8.67 -3.71 22.69
N GLU A 545 9.46 -4.77 22.86
CA GLU A 545 10.33 -5.28 21.80
C GLU A 545 9.54 -5.88 20.63
N ASP A 546 10.19 -5.91 19.47
CA ASP A 546 9.66 -6.62 18.31
C ASP A 546 9.89 -8.15 18.44
N MET A 547 8.98 -8.92 17.87
CA MET A 547 9.02 -10.38 17.92
C MET A 547 10.21 -10.99 17.16
N GLU A 548 10.84 -10.27 16.23
CA GLU A 548 12.04 -10.73 15.53
C GLU A 548 13.24 -10.74 16.48
N THR A 549 13.40 -9.67 17.26
CA THR A 549 14.36 -9.56 18.36
C THR A 549 14.13 -10.63 19.41
N VAL A 550 12.87 -10.84 19.84
CA VAL A 550 12.54 -11.92 20.80
C VAL A 550 12.89 -13.30 20.26
N ALA A 551 12.54 -13.60 19.00
CA ALA A 551 12.89 -14.87 18.38
C ALA A 551 14.41 -15.04 18.24
N ASN A 552 15.14 -13.96 17.94
CA ASN A 552 16.60 -13.97 17.87
C ASN A 552 17.24 -14.26 19.24
N LYS A 553 16.71 -13.69 20.32
CA LYS A 553 17.15 -13.99 21.71
C LYS A 553 17.07 -15.49 22.02
N PHE A 554 15.99 -16.17 21.62
CA PHE A 554 15.86 -17.63 21.74
C PHE A 554 16.72 -18.45 20.76
N ARG A 555 17.26 -17.84 19.70
CA ARG A 555 18.18 -18.51 18.76
C ARG A 555 19.63 -18.43 19.21
N ILE A 556 20.03 -17.31 19.77
CA ILE A 556 21.40 -17.07 20.24
C ILE A 556 21.64 -17.60 21.66
N THR A 557 20.57 -17.96 22.38
CA THR A 557 20.66 -18.56 23.72
C THR A 557 20.01 -19.93 23.76
N ASP A 558 20.51 -20.79 24.64
CA ASP A 558 19.95 -22.11 24.93
C ASP A 558 18.84 -22.06 25.99
N ASN A 559 18.42 -20.86 26.41
CA ASN A 559 17.39 -20.67 27.40
C ASN A 559 16.02 -21.15 26.90
N PHE A 560 15.37 -22.02 27.70
CA PHE A 560 14.03 -22.52 27.38
C PHE A 560 12.92 -21.49 27.66
N THR A 561 13.18 -20.55 28.57
CA THR A 561 12.25 -19.51 29.00
C THR A 561 13.01 -18.22 29.27
N LEU A 562 12.47 -17.09 28.82
CA LEU A 562 13.03 -15.77 29.08
C LEU A 562 12.02 -14.90 29.84
N PRO A 563 12.43 -14.13 30.85
CA PRO A 563 11.53 -13.25 31.58
C PRO A 563 11.13 -12.06 30.71
N VAL A 564 9.90 -11.60 30.89
CA VAL A 564 9.36 -10.40 30.25
C VAL A 564 9.26 -9.29 31.30
N ILE A 565 9.88 -8.16 31.00
CA ILE A 565 9.89 -6.97 31.85
C ILE A 565 9.21 -5.79 31.16
N LYS A 566 8.52 -4.95 31.93
CA LYS A 566 7.97 -3.67 31.48
C LYS A 566 8.39 -2.59 32.45
N GLU A 567 9.15 -1.61 32.00
CA GLU A 567 9.68 -0.53 32.86
C GLU A 567 10.40 -1.08 34.11
N GLY A 568 11.16 -2.18 33.95
CA GLY A 568 11.86 -2.87 35.05
C GLY A 568 10.99 -3.83 35.88
N LYS A 569 9.67 -3.80 35.73
CA LYS A 569 8.75 -4.68 36.47
C LYS A 569 8.56 -6.03 35.79
N TYR A 570 8.49 -7.09 36.60
CA TYR A 570 8.22 -8.44 36.10
C TYR A 570 6.78 -8.57 35.59
N VAL A 571 6.59 -9.09 34.38
CA VAL A 571 5.27 -9.32 33.78
C VAL A 571 4.94 -10.80 33.65
N GLY A 572 5.93 -11.65 33.37
CA GLY A 572 5.76 -13.08 33.14
C GLY A 572 6.96 -13.69 32.43
N PHE A 573 6.82 -14.89 31.88
CA PHE A 573 7.82 -15.50 31.01
C PHE A 573 7.26 -15.78 29.61
N ILE A 574 8.14 -15.86 28.63
CA ILE A 574 7.83 -16.51 27.35
C ILE A 574 8.66 -17.79 27.27
N SER A 575 8.04 -18.91 26.92
CA SER A 575 8.77 -20.13 26.61
C SER A 575 9.09 -20.25 25.12
N ARG A 576 10.26 -20.84 24.85
CA ARG A 576 10.71 -21.23 23.51
C ARG A 576 9.66 -22.10 22.82
N ALA A 577 9.08 -23.04 23.55
CA ALA A 577 8.02 -23.92 23.06
C ALA A 577 6.76 -23.14 22.65
N LYS A 578 6.27 -22.20 23.47
CA LYS A 578 5.08 -21.39 23.15
C LYS A 578 5.32 -20.47 21.95
N LEU A 579 6.51 -19.87 21.86
CA LEU A 579 6.91 -19.02 20.75
C LEU A 579 6.95 -19.82 19.45
N PHE A 580 7.73 -20.91 19.38
CA PHE A 580 7.90 -21.67 18.15
C PHE A 580 6.66 -22.49 17.76
N SER A 581 5.84 -22.95 18.70
CA SER A 581 4.55 -23.57 18.39
C SER A 581 3.55 -22.57 17.83
N THR A 582 3.50 -21.35 18.38
CA THR A 582 2.64 -20.27 17.85
C THR A 582 3.12 -19.81 16.48
N TYR A 583 4.44 -19.64 16.31
CA TYR A 583 5.07 -19.36 15.03
C TYR A 583 4.73 -20.44 14.01
N ARG A 584 4.93 -21.74 14.32
CA ARG A 584 4.61 -22.85 13.41
C ARG A 584 3.12 -22.92 13.05
N ARG A 585 2.23 -22.70 14.02
CA ARG A 585 0.78 -22.62 13.78
C ARG A 585 0.42 -21.48 12.83
N LYS A 586 1.06 -20.31 12.99
CA LYS A 586 0.87 -19.18 12.08
C LYS A 586 1.50 -19.43 10.72
N MET A 587 2.68 -20.05 10.68
CA MET A 587 3.39 -20.40 9.46
C MET A 587 2.57 -21.32 8.55
N ARG A 588 1.80 -22.27 9.12
CA ARG A 588 0.82 -23.07 8.35
C ARG A 588 -0.18 -22.21 7.57
N LEU A 589 -0.62 -21.07 8.12
CA LEU A 589 -1.49 -20.14 7.39
C LEU A 589 -0.84 -19.55 6.12
N PHE A 590 0.50 -19.52 6.06
CA PHE A 590 1.30 -19.06 4.91
C PHE A 590 1.87 -20.21 4.06
N SER A 591 1.88 -21.44 4.57
CA SER A 591 2.59 -22.57 3.97
C SER A 591 1.66 -23.67 3.46
N ASP A 592 0.38 -23.67 3.81
CA ASP A 592 -0.57 -24.67 3.29
C ASP A 592 -0.90 -24.34 1.83
N GLU A 593 -0.06 -24.87 0.92
CA GLU A 593 -0.48 -25.42 -0.36
C GLU A 593 -1.42 -26.61 -0.16
#